data_AF-A0A5D4KI65-F1
#
_entry.id   AF-A0A5D4KI65-F1
#
_cell.length_a   1.000
_cell.length_b   1.000
_cell.length_c   1.000
_cell.angle_alpha   90.00
_cell.angle_beta   90.00
_cell.angle_gamma   90.00
#
_symmetry.space_group_name_H-M   'P 1'
#
loop_
_entity.id
_entity.type
_entity.pdbx_description
1 polymer ?
#
loop_
_entity_poly.entity_id
_entity_poly.type
_entity_poly.pdbx_seq_one_letter_code
_entity_poly.pdbx_strand_id
1 'polypeptide(L)'
;MKRLIISILCFLPLVGCQQDNSVSGTIQDEKTNAEVEQITDTSSYTVVEYLSDGMSRGNHEYEGNVVVDEDYYKENSIERGEVVYFTTPEIDKEKYPNLNPNKMNIARVVALPGEAVEIKDGTIIVDGKRLDTFYGSTLSLGMGQD
;
A
#
# COMPACT_ATOMS: atom_id res chain seq x y z
N MET A 1 -49.28 -39.53 40.19
CA MET A 1 -49.27 -38.10 39.87
C MET A 1 -47.82 -37.65 39.68
N LYS A 2 -47.57 -36.89 38.62
CA LYS A 2 -46.28 -36.75 37.91
C LYS A 2 -45.14 -36.15 38.76
N ARG A 3 -43.96 -36.79 38.70
CA ARG A 3 -42.68 -36.24 39.16
C ARG A 3 -42.19 -35.24 38.13
N LEU A 4 -42.08 -33.97 38.51
CA LEU A 4 -41.56 -32.90 37.66
C LEU A 4 -40.03 -32.88 37.80
N ILE A 5 -39.31 -33.51 36.87
CA ILE A 5 -37.85 -33.40 36.76
C ILE A 5 -37.57 -32.10 36.01
N ILE A 6 -37.15 -31.06 36.72
CA ILE A 6 -36.66 -29.82 36.14
C ILE A 6 -35.21 -30.10 35.71
N SER A 7 -35.04 -30.42 34.43
CA SER A 7 -33.73 -30.52 33.80
C SER A 7 -33.20 -29.11 33.58
N ILE A 8 -32.27 -28.68 34.42
CA ILE A 8 -31.44 -27.48 34.20
C ILE A 8 -30.55 -27.80 32.99
N LEU A 9 -31.00 -27.39 31.81
CA LEU A 9 -30.21 -27.42 30.59
C LEU A 9 -29.17 -26.30 30.71
N CYS A 10 -27.95 -26.70 31.04
CA CYS A 10 -26.78 -25.85 31.16
C CYS A 10 -26.49 -25.19 29.79
N PHE A 11 -27.01 -23.99 29.59
CA PHE A 11 -26.58 -23.11 28.51
C PHE A 11 -25.20 -22.56 28.89
N LEU A 12 -24.15 -23.28 28.51
CA LEU A 12 -22.79 -22.75 28.46
C LEU A 12 -22.74 -21.72 27.33
N PRO A 13 -22.59 -20.41 27.62
CA PRO A 13 -22.22 -19.48 26.56
C PRO A 13 -20.82 -19.89 26.09
N LEU A 14 -20.74 -20.42 24.87
CA LEU A 14 -19.51 -20.48 24.10
C LEU A 14 -19.08 -19.03 23.87
N VAL A 15 -18.36 -18.47 24.83
CA VAL A 15 -17.57 -17.24 24.64
C VAL A 15 -16.42 -17.65 23.73
N GLY A 16 -16.69 -17.67 22.43
CA GLY A 16 -15.63 -17.64 21.44
C GLY A 16 -14.96 -16.30 21.58
N CYS A 17 -13.73 -16.27 22.10
CA CYS A 17 -12.86 -15.13 21.84
C CYS A 17 -12.69 -15.07 20.32
N GLN A 18 -13.47 -14.22 19.65
CA GLN A 18 -13.01 -13.63 18.41
C GLN A 18 -11.76 -12.85 18.81
N GLN A 19 -10.60 -13.43 18.56
CA GLN A 19 -9.41 -12.63 18.35
C GLN A 19 -9.75 -11.79 17.13
N ASP A 20 -10.27 -10.59 17.39
CA ASP A 20 -10.24 -9.54 16.39
C ASP A 20 -8.79 -9.49 15.94
N ASN A 21 -8.56 -9.75 14.65
CA ASN A 21 -7.35 -9.32 13.96
C ASN A 21 -7.41 -7.79 13.88
N SER A 22 -7.50 -7.16 15.04
CA SER A 22 -7.63 -5.73 15.24
C SER A 22 -6.28 -5.15 14.86
N VAL A 23 -6.30 -4.28 13.86
CA VAL A 23 -5.19 -3.40 13.55
C VAL A 23 -4.73 -2.75 14.85
N SER A 24 -3.50 -3.02 15.27
CA SER A 24 -3.00 -2.65 16.60
C SER A 24 -1.98 -1.53 16.48
N GLY A 25 -2.48 -0.29 16.38
CA GLY A 25 -1.67 0.91 16.28
C GLY A 25 -1.38 1.37 14.84
N THR A 26 -0.43 2.29 14.71
CA THR A 26 -0.06 2.94 13.45
C THR A 26 1.45 2.88 13.20
N ILE A 27 1.82 2.97 11.93
CA ILE A 27 3.17 3.25 11.44
C ILE A 27 3.09 4.56 10.67
N GLN A 28 4.01 5.48 10.94
CA GLN A 28 4.08 6.78 10.27
C GLN A 28 5.34 6.85 9.39
N ASP A 29 5.28 7.74 8.41
CA ASP A 29 6.43 8.19 7.62
C ASP A 29 6.50 9.71 7.75
N GLU A 30 7.42 10.17 8.58
CA GLU A 30 7.63 11.60 8.84
C GLU A 30 8.64 12.22 7.87
N LYS A 31 9.36 11.40 7.09
CA LYS A 31 10.41 11.86 6.18
C LYS A 31 9.84 12.29 4.83
N THR A 32 8.88 11.52 4.31
CA THR A 32 8.36 11.73 2.96
C THR A 32 7.43 12.94 2.91
N ASN A 33 7.73 13.87 2.01
CA ASN A 33 6.85 14.99 1.69
C ASN A 33 5.84 14.59 0.59
N ALA A 34 4.63 15.13 0.68
CA ALA A 34 3.60 14.97 -0.32
C ALA A 34 3.85 15.83 -1.57
N GLU A 35 4.56 16.95 -1.42
CA GLU A 35 4.97 17.81 -2.54
C GLU A 35 6.21 17.23 -3.23
N VAL A 36 6.16 17.18 -4.56
CA VAL A 36 7.26 16.68 -5.41
C VAL A 36 8.17 17.85 -5.78
N GLU A 37 9.47 17.69 -5.58
CA GLU A 37 10.46 18.68 -5.97
C GLU A 37 10.52 18.83 -7.50
N GLN A 38 10.52 20.06 -7.97
CA GLN A 38 10.76 20.37 -9.38
C GLN A 38 12.21 20.81 -9.55
N ILE A 39 12.94 20.11 -10.43
CA ILE A 39 14.31 20.46 -10.78
C ILE A 39 14.36 21.01 -12.20
N THR A 40 15.26 21.97 -12.44
CA THR A 40 15.42 22.62 -13.75
C THR A 40 16.62 22.09 -14.53
N ASP A 41 17.66 21.61 -13.83
CA ASP A 41 18.80 20.94 -14.43
C ASP A 41 18.62 19.43 -14.34
N THR A 42 18.34 18.80 -15.48
CA THR A 42 18.14 17.35 -15.59
C THR A 42 19.35 16.63 -16.20
N SER A 43 20.49 17.31 -16.36
CA SER A 43 21.62 16.80 -17.16
C SER A 43 22.27 15.53 -16.58
N SER A 44 22.18 15.32 -15.26
CA SER A 44 22.68 14.13 -14.56
C SER A 44 21.63 13.04 -14.36
N TYR A 45 20.41 13.22 -14.89
CA TYR A 45 19.29 12.33 -14.62
C TYR A 45 18.67 11.77 -15.90
N THR A 46 17.94 10.66 -15.76
CA THR A 46 17.11 10.13 -16.85
C THR A 46 15.75 10.80 -16.81
N VAL A 47 15.31 11.36 -17.93
CA VAL A 47 13.94 11.87 -18.09
C VAL A 47 13.06 10.75 -18.64
N VAL A 48 11.99 10.41 -17.92
CA VAL A 48 11.03 9.38 -18.29
C VAL A 48 9.65 10.01 -18.48
N GLU A 49 9.00 9.71 -19.59
CA GLU A 49 7.60 10.08 -19.81
C GLU A 49 6.69 9.06 -19.12
N TYR A 50 5.88 9.50 -18.16
CA TYR A 50 4.93 8.69 -17.41
C TYR A 50 3.51 9.19 -17.63
N LEU A 51 2.73 8.39 -18.36
CA LEU A 51 1.42 8.80 -18.88
C LEU A 51 0.24 8.48 -17.97
N SER A 52 0.46 7.74 -16.89
CA SER A 52 -0.61 7.24 -16.03
C SER A 52 -0.19 7.30 -14.58
N ASP A 53 -0.45 8.43 -13.94
CA ASP A 53 -0.14 8.63 -12.52
C ASP A 53 -1.10 7.84 -11.62
N GLY A 54 -0.75 6.57 -11.36
CA GLY A 54 -1.45 5.72 -10.40
C GLY A 54 -1.29 6.13 -8.94
N MET A 55 -0.48 7.15 -8.66
CA MET A 55 -0.25 7.72 -7.33
C MET A 55 -0.90 9.11 -7.20
N SER A 56 -1.64 9.56 -8.22
CA SER A 56 -2.24 10.89 -8.26
C SER A 56 -3.20 11.09 -7.09
N ARG A 57 -3.03 12.23 -6.43
CA ARG A 57 -3.89 12.69 -5.34
C ARG A 57 -4.84 13.80 -5.79
N GLY A 58 -4.99 13.94 -7.11
CA GLY A 58 -5.76 15.00 -7.77
C GLY A 58 -4.91 16.08 -8.43
N ASN A 59 -3.59 16.11 -8.18
CA ASN A 59 -2.69 17.10 -8.80
C ASN A 59 -1.79 16.53 -9.90
N HIS A 60 -1.85 15.22 -10.16
CA HIS A 60 -1.12 14.56 -11.26
C HIS A 60 0.40 14.80 -11.20
N GLU A 61 0.97 14.79 -9.99
CA GLU A 61 2.36 15.21 -9.74
C GLU A 61 3.40 14.38 -10.51
N TYR A 62 3.06 13.15 -10.91
CA TYR A 62 3.95 12.28 -11.69
C TYR A 62 3.51 12.13 -13.16
N GLU A 63 2.47 12.83 -13.61
CA GLU A 63 2.05 12.78 -15.01
C GLU A 63 2.96 13.64 -15.91
N GLY A 64 3.43 13.07 -17.01
CA GLY A 64 4.32 13.72 -17.97
C GLY A 64 5.78 13.36 -17.75
N ASN A 65 6.68 14.34 -17.83
CA ASN A 65 8.12 14.10 -17.70
C ASN A 65 8.52 14.09 -16.22
N VAL A 66 8.93 12.92 -15.74
CA VAL A 66 9.56 12.76 -14.43
C VAL A 66 11.08 12.61 -14.59
N VAL A 67 11.80 12.99 -13.54
CA VAL A 67 13.26 12.92 -13.51
C VAL A 67 13.68 11.82 -12.54
N VAL A 68 14.54 10.91 -13.02
CA VAL A 68 14.96 9.71 -12.30
C VAL A 68 16.47 9.72 -12.11
N ASP A 69 16.89 9.52 -10.87
CA ASP A 69 18.26 9.18 -10.52
C ASP A 69 18.44 7.65 -10.54
N GLU A 70 19.05 7.12 -11.60
CA GLU A 70 19.31 5.68 -11.73
C GLU A 70 20.46 5.19 -10.83
N ASP A 71 21.27 6.12 -10.30
CA ASP A 71 22.47 5.82 -9.53
C ASP A 71 22.25 5.93 -8.01
N TYR A 72 21.14 6.53 -7.57
CA TYR A 72 20.80 6.74 -6.15
C TYR A 72 20.99 5.49 -5.27
N TYR A 73 20.49 4.33 -5.72
CA TYR A 73 20.57 3.09 -4.93
C TYR A 73 21.92 2.35 -4.99
N LYS A 74 22.93 2.91 -5.67
CA LYS A 74 24.32 2.42 -5.56
C LYS A 74 24.90 2.73 -4.19
N GLU A 75 24.46 3.81 -3.56
CA GLU A 75 24.98 4.30 -2.27
C GLU A 75 23.90 4.37 -1.17
N ASN A 76 22.62 4.31 -1.54
CA ASN A 76 21.49 4.41 -0.61
C ASN A 76 20.69 3.10 -0.56
N SER A 77 20.08 2.81 0.59
CA SER A 77 19.09 1.74 0.74
C SER A 77 17.69 2.24 0.44
N ILE A 78 16.81 1.34 -0.03
CA ILE A 78 15.39 1.65 -0.21
C ILE A 78 14.73 1.99 1.13
N GLU A 79 14.02 3.11 1.18
CA GLU A 79 13.19 3.52 2.31
C GLU A 79 11.70 3.49 1.96
N ARG A 80 10.84 3.35 2.99
CA ARG A 80 9.39 3.48 2.81
C ARG A 80 9.07 4.92 2.37
N GLY A 81 8.09 5.07 1.51
CA GLY A 81 7.62 6.36 1.02
C GLY A 81 8.36 6.85 -0.22
N GLU A 82 9.52 6.28 -0.56
CA GLU A 82 10.23 6.60 -1.80
C GLU A 82 9.41 6.22 -3.05
N VAL A 83 9.52 7.02 -4.10
CA VAL A 83 8.97 6.72 -5.43
C VAL A 83 10.08 6.17 -6.30
N VAL A 84 9.88 4.96 -6.81
CA VAL A 84 10.91 4.19 -7.51
C VAL A 84 10.55 3.96 -8.96
N TYR A 85 11.54 4.06 -9.84
CA TYR A 85 11.47 3.60 -11.23
C TYR A 85 12.09 2.21 -11.32
N PHE A 86 11.31 1.21 -11.71
CA PHE A 86 11.71 -0.20 -11.60
C PHE A 86 11.31 -1.03 -12.81
N THR A 87 12.05 -2.12 -13.02
CA THR A 87 11.66 -3.16 -13.97
C THR A 87 10.57 -4.02 -13.35
N THR A 88 9.45 -4.13 -14.06
CA THR A 88 8.31 -4.94 -13.60
C THR A 88 8.70 -6.42 -13.58
N PRO A 89 8.46 -7.13 -12.47
CA PRO A 89 8.80 -8.55 -12.37
C PRO A 89 7.99 -9.38 -13.38
N GLU A 90 8.52 -10.56 -13.70
CA GLU A 90 7.81 -11.50 -14.57
C GLU A 90 6.45 -11.87 -13.95
N ILE A 91 5.41 -11.75 -14.77
CA ILE A 91 4.05 -12.09 -14.39
C ILE A 91 3.72 -13.47 -14.93
N ASP A 92 3.20 -14.33 -14.06
CA ASP A 92 2.58 -15.60 -14.45
C ASP A 92 1.34 -15.32 -15.31
N LYS A 93 1.49 -15.45 -16.63
CA LYS A 93 0.42 -15.24 -17.61
C LYS A 93 -0.61 -16.36 -17.62
N GLU A 94 -0.31 -17.54 -17.11
CA GLU A 94 -1.31 -18.61 -16.96
C GLU A 94 -2.30 -18.25 -15.86
N LYS A 95 -1.79 -17.71 -14.75
CA LYS A 95 -2.61 -17.24 -13.63
C LYS A 95 -3.29 -15.89 -13.91
N TYR A 96 -2.61 -14.98 -14.60
CA TYR A 96 -3.08 -13.62 -14.87
C TYR A 96 -3.03 -13.26 -16.37
N PRO A 97 -3.86 -13.91 -17.22
CA PRO A 97 -3.75 -13.79 -18.69
C PRO A 97 -3.98 -12.36 -19.22
N ASN A 98 -4.80 -11.58 -18.52
CA ASN A 98 -5.15 -10.22 -18.94
C ASN A 98 -4.22 -9.14 -18.37
N LEU A 99 -3.30 -9.50 -17.46
CA LEU A 99 -2.41 -8.52 -16.84
C LEU A 99 -1.27 -8.21 -17.80
N ASN A 100 -1.23 -7.00 -18.36
CA ASN A 100 -0.20 -6.59 -19.32
C ASN A 100 0.49 -5.29 -18.89
N PRO A 101 1.31 -5.31 -17.82
CA PRO A 101 1.96 -4.12 -17.32
C PRO A 101 3.09 -3.69 -18.27
N ASN A 102 3.44 -2.41 -18.22
CA ASN A 102 4.64 -1.91 -18.88
C ASN A 102 5.90 -2.60 -18.34
N LYS A 103 6.96 -2.69 -19.16
CA LYS A 103 8.25 -3.29 -18.72
C LYS A 103 8.87 -2.49 -17.58
N MET A 104 8.80 -1.16 -17.67
CA MET A 104 9.25 -0.23 -16.64
C MET A 104 8.03 0.46 -16.03
N ASN A 105 8.04 0.65 -14.72
CA ASN A 105 6.96 1.32 -14.00
C ASN A 105 7.51 2.24 -12.91
N ILE A 106 6.66 3.15 -12.48
CA ILE A 106 6.88 4.04 -11.34
C ILE A 106 5.86 3.70 -10.28
N ALA A 107 6.29 3.54 -9.04
CA ALA A 107 5.40 3.28 -7.90
C ALA A 107 6.02 3.76 -6.59
N ARG A 108 5.21 3.86 -5.55
CA ARG A 108 5.65 4.20 -4.19
C ARG A 108 5.93 2.94 -3.37
N VAL A 109 7.02 2.95 -2.61
CA VAL A 109 7.37 1.90 -1.66
C VAL A 109 6.47 2.03 -0.43
N VAL A 110 5.57 1.07 -0.24
CA VAL A 110 4.64 1.05 0.90
C VAL A 110 5.10 0.14 2.04
N ALA A 111 5.98 -0.82 1.74
CA ALA A 111 6.54 -1.77 2.71
C ALA A 111 7.95 -2.24 2.33
N LEU A 112 8.67 -2.72 3.33
CA LEU A 112 10.07 -3.14 3.25
C LEU A 112 10.23 -4.66 3.40
N PRO A 113 11.41 -5.22 3.04
CA PRO A 113 11.65 -6.65 3.19
C PRO A 113 11.44 -7.14 4.62
N GLY A 114 10.65 -8.21 4.75
CA GLY A 114 10.31 -8.81 6.05
C GLY A 114 8.98 -8.34 6.64
N GLU A 115 8.37 -7.30 6.08
CA GLU A 115 7.06 -6.80 6.51
C GLU A 115 5.92 -7.52 5.80
N ALA A 116 4.86 -7.84 6.55
CA ALA A 116 3.60 -8.33 5.99
C ALA A 116 2.71 -7.16 5.58
N VAL A 117 2.15 -7.21 4.37
CA VAL A 117 1.26 -6.17 3.83
C VAL A 117 -0.13 -6.74 3.59
N GLU A 118 -1.14 -5.99 4.03
CA GLU A 118 -2.55 -6.20 3.73
C GLU A 118 -3.16 -4.88 3.27
N ILE A 119 -4.12 -4.95 2.34
CA ILE A 119 -4.98 -3.82 1.99
C ILE A 119 -6.39 -4.18 2.45
N LYS A 120 -6.96 -3.38 3.34
CA LYS A 120 -8.30 -3.58 3.88
C LYS A 120 -9.08 -2.28 3.85
N ASP A 121 -10.25 -2.28 3.24
CA ASP A 121 -11.13 -1.11 3.12
C ASP A 121 -10.38 0.14 2.61
N GLY A 122 -9.56 -0.06 1.57
CA GLY A 122 -8.73 1.00 0.98
C GLY A 122 -7.55 1.46 1.84
N THR A 123 -7.32 0.86 3.02
CA THR A 123 -6.23 1.22 3.92
C THR A 123 -5.10 0.21 3.83
N ILE A 124 -3.86 0.71 3.76
CA ILE A 124 -2.65 -0.12 3.80
C ILE A 124 -2.34 -0.46 5.26
N ILE A 125 -2.15 -1.74 5.53
CA ILE A 125 -1.78 -2.30 6.83
C ILE A 125 -0.43 -3.00 6.66
N VAL A 126 0.53 -2.66 7.51
CA VAL A 126 1.89 -3.22 7.53
C VAL A 126 2.14 -3.81 8.91
N ASP A 127 2.48 -5.10 8.98
CA ASP A 127 2.66 -5.86 10.23
C ASP A 127 1.49 -5.69 11.23
N GLY A 128 0.25 -5.66 10.70
CA GLY A 128 -0.96 -5.49 11.50
C GLY A 128 -1.18 -4.06 12.04
N LYS A 129 -0.42 -3.07 11.56
CA LYS A 129 -0.55 -1.66 11.92
C LYS A 129 -0.98 -0.83 10.72
N ARG A 130 -1.85 0.16 10.92
CA ARG A 130 -2.26 1.06 9.83
C ARG A 130 -1.09 1.93 9.41
N LEU A 131 -0.84 2.03 8.10
CA LEU A 131 0.08 3.02 7.55
C LEU A 131 -0.59 4.39 7.56
N ASP A 132 -0.20 5.22 8.52
CA ASP A 132 -0.78 6.54 8.80
C ASP A 132 0.04 7.63 8.09
N THR A 133 -0.14 7.71 6.76
CA THR A 133 0.57 8.64 5.87
C THR A 133 -0.36 9.18 4.80
N PHE A 134 0.03 10.24 4.09
CA PHE A 134 -0.77 10.81 2.99
C PHE A 134 -1.00 9.86 1.81
N TYR A 135 -0.26 8.74 1.77
CA TYR A 135 -0.34 7.68 0.76
C TYR A 135 -0.74 6.32 1.36
N GLY A 136 -1.12 6.29 2.65
CA GLY A 136 -1.45 5.07 3.39
C GLY A 136 -2.88 4.58 3.20
N SER A 137 -3.73 5.36 2.53
CA SER A 137 -5.10 5.01 2.21
C SER A 137 -5.45 5.41 0.77
N THR A 138 -6.51 4.80 0.23
CA THR A 138 -7.08 5.21 -1.05
C THR A 138 -7.52 6.67 -1.01
N LEU A 139 -7.37 7.34 -2.14
CA LEU A 139 -7.77 8.73 -2.32
C LEU A 139 -8.85 8.76 -3.40
N SER A 140 -9.99 9.40 -3.08
CA SER A 140 -11.21 9.77 -3.85
C SER A 140 -11.72 8.92 -5.04
N LEU A 141 -10.88 8.28 -5.84
CA LEU A 141 -11.26 7.41 -6.97
C LEU A 141 -11.28 5.92 -6.62
N GLY A 142 -10.73 5.53 -5.46
CA GLY A 142 -10.82 4.17 -4.93
C GLY A 142 -11.56 4.16 -3.59
N MET A 143 -12.89 4.04 -3.58
CA MET A 143 -13.71 3.81 -2.37
C MET A 143 -13.36 4.68 -1.13
N GLY A 144 -14.07 5.80 -0.96
CA GLY A 144 -13.92 6.63 0.24
C GLY A 144 -14.74 7.92 0.28
N GLN A 145 -15.87 7.99 -0.43
CA GLN A 145 -16.87 9.05 -0.23
C GLN A 145 -18.26 8.42 -0.27
N ASP A 146 -18.84 8.22 0.92
CA ASP A 146 -20.29 8.16 1.14
C ASP A 146 -20.77 9.56 1.51
#